data_AF-A0A8S1LP99-F1
#
_entry.id   AF-A0A8S1LP99-F1
#
_cell.length_a   1.000
_cell.length_b   1.000
_cell.length_c   1.000
_cell.angle_alpha   90.00
_cell.angle_beta   90.00
_cell.angle_gamma   90.00
#
_symmetry.space_group_name_H-M   'P 1'
#
loop_
_entity.id
_entity.type
_entity.pdbx_description
1 polymer ?
#
loop_
_entity_poly.entity_id
_entity_poly.type
_entity_poly.pdbx_seq_one_letter_code
_entity_poly.pdbx_strand_id
1 'polypeptide(L)'
;MYTLYSQGRTINSECRDQSEQIIKHKQNLIKKENLANAKTLEDGLVYIGEMENEERNGLGILIYPNGSILKGNWINGRANGICRLEYSQDEYYEGNIVNNRFQGYGEYIKNNTLVYKGEWENNEKHGYGEEYMKDGSIYCGNFSRGMREGDGVYLSSNGSKYQGQFKCNKMDGEGMMFWRDGSCYQGQFQNNDINGYGVYTYPDGSYYQGYFLNGKRNGLGSLMRYDGFEVNGEWEDDKFYKN
;
A
#
# COMPACT_ATOMS: atom_id res chain seq x y z
N MET A 1 -26.33 0.55 3.89
CA MET A 1 -25.94 1.09 2.57
C MET A 1 -25.63 2.56 2.75
N TYR A 2 -24.35 2.91 2.87
CA TYR A 2 -23.91 4.31 2.83
C TYR A 2 -23.02 4.47 1.61
N THR A 3 -23.58 5.11 0.60
CA THR A 3 -22.91 5.54 -0.62
C THR A 3 -22.14 6.81 -0.27
N LEU A 4 -20.82 6.81 -0.42
CA LEU A 4 -20.03 8.04 -0.42
C LEU A 4 -19.20 8.08 -1.71
N TYR A 5 -19.74 8.81 -2.68
CA TYR A 5 -19.00 9.35 -3.83
C TYR A 5 -19.03 10.88 -3.73
N SER A 6 -17.98 11.47 -4.30
CA SER A 6 -17.66 12.91 -4.44
C SER A 6 -17.02 13.51 -3.19
N GLN A 7 -15.79 14.01 -3.20
CA GLN A 7 -14.98 14.66 -4.24
C GLN A 7 -13.50 14.25 -4.00
N GLY A 8 -12.58 14.03 -4.95
CA GLY A 8 -12.44 14.49 -6.32
C GLY A 8 -10.95 14.79 -6.55
N ARG A 9 -10.13 13.75 -6.77
CA ARG A 9 -8.94 13.84 -7.63
C ARG A 9 -8.86 12.57 -8.46
N THR A 10 -9.08 12.76 -9.74
CA THR A 10 -8.97 11.79 -10.82
C THR A 10 -7.53 11.30 -10.91
N ILE A 11 -7.27 10.14 -10.33
CA ILE A 11 -6.13 9.28 -10.65
C ILE A 11 -6.77 7.92 -10.86
N ASN A 12 -6.73 7.39 -12.09
CA ASN A 12 -7.05 6.00 -12.50
C ASN A 12 -7.73 5.86 -13.87
N SER A 13 -7.39 6.70 -14.86
CA SER A 13 -7.53 6.30 -16.27
C SER A 13 -6.29 5.51 -16.73
N GLU A 14 -5.08 5.96 -16.37
CA GLU A 14 -3.82 5.31 -16.78
C GLU A 14 -3.59 3.94 -16.11
N CYS A 15 -3.96 3.79 -14.84
CA CYS A 15 -3.81 2.53 -14.09
C CYS A 15 -4.77 1.43 -14.60
N ARG A 16 -5.96 1.84 -15.10
CA ARG A 16 -6.96 0.93 -15.67
C ARG A 16 -6.52 0.41 -17.04
N ASP A 17 -5.89 1.27 -17.84
CA ASP A 17 -5.35 0.93 -19.16
C ASP A 17 -4.19 -0.08 -19.08
N GLN A 18 -3.32 0.04 -18.07
CA GLN A 18 -2.22 -0.91 -17.81
C GLN A 18 -2.72 -2.28 -17.36
N SER A 19 -3.80 -2.34 -16.57
CA SER A 19 -4.43 -3.59 -16.12
C SER A 19 -5.01 -4.42 -17.28
N GLU A 20 -5.58 -3.77 -18.30
CA GLU A 20 -6.11 -4.43 -19.50
C GLU A 20 -5.01 -4.96 -20.43
N GLN A 21 -3.85 -4.30 -20.48
CA GLN A 21 -2.66 -4.79 -21.19
C GLN A 21 -2.10 -6.07 -20.55
N ILE A 22 -2.10 -6.14 -19.22
CA ILE A 22 -1.72 -7.35 -18.47
C ILE A 22 -2.69 -8.50 -18.78
N ILE A 23 -4.00 -8.26 -18.83
CA ILE A 23 -5.01 -9.28 -19.18
C ILE A 23 -4.84 -9.79 -20.63
N LYS A 24 -4.52 -8.92 -21.60
CA LYS A 24 -4.19 -9.35 -22.97
C LYS A 24 -2.90 -10.16 -23.03
N HIS A 25 -1.90 -9.85 -22.20
CA HIS A 25 -0.66 -10.62 -22.10
C HIS A 25 -0.89 -12.03 -21.51
N LYS A 26 -1.80 -12.16 -20.53
CA LYS A 26 -2.19 -13.46 -19.92
C LYS A 26 -2.68 -14.50 -20.94
N GLN A 27 -3.30 -14.08 -22.03
CA GLN A 27 -3.84 -15.00 -23.04
C GLN A 27 -2.77 -15.58 -23.98
N ASN A 28 -1.58 -14.98 -24.06
CA ASN A 28 -0.54 -15.40 -25.00
C ASN A 28 0.53 -16.34 -24.40
N LEU A 29 0.70 -16.39 -23.07
CA LEU A 29 1.78 -17.16 -22.42
C LEU A 29 1.47 -18.67 -22.23
N ILE A 30 0.22 -19.12 -22.41
CA ILE A 30 -0.21 -20.50 -22.10
C ILE A 30 -0.28 -21.39 -23.35
N LYS A 31 0.74 -21.36 -24.21
CA LYS A 31 0.92 -22.43 -25.22
C LYS A 31 2.02 -23.39 -24.80
N LYS A 32 1.63 -24.66 -24.80
CA LYS A 32 2.34 -25.86 -24.33
C LYS A 32 3.44 -26.33 -25.29
N GLU A 33 4.07 -25.40 -26.01
CA GLU A 33 5.06 -25.67 -27.04
C GLU A 33 6.40 -25.06 -26.59
N ASN A 34 7.47 -25.88 -26.62
CA ASN A 34 8.90 -25.52 -26.46
C ASN A 34 9.69 -26.15 -25.30
N LEU A 35 9.28 -27.28 -24.71
CA LEU A 35 10.25 -28.09 -23.93
C LEU A 35 11.46 -28.55 -24.77
N ALA A 36 11.35 -28.57 -26.10
CA ALA A 36 12.44 -28.89 -27.01
C ALA A 36 13.60 -27.87 -27.01
N ASN A 37 13.38 -26.64 -26.53
CA ASN A 37 14.38 -25.56 -26.47
C ASN A 37 14.87 -25.27 -25.03
N ALA A 38 14.72 -26.24 -24.12
CA ALA A 38 15.19 -26.10 -22.76
C ALA A 38 16.72 -26.13 -22.71
N LYS A 39 17.32 -25.05 -22.19
CA LYS A 39 18.77 -24.93 -21.97
C LYS A 39 19.03 -24.85 -20.47
N THR A 40 19.81 -25.81 -19.96
CA THR A 40 20.41 -25.68 -18.62
C THR A 40 21.52 -24.64 -18.69
N LEU A 41 21.44 -23.64 -17.84
CA LEU A 41 22.43 -22.58 -17.67
C LEU A 41 23.30 -22.89 -16.44
N GLU A 42 24.28 -22.02 -16.18
CA GLU A 42 25.06 -22.07 -14.94
C GLU A 42 24.15 -22.02 -13.70
N ASP A 43 24.66 -22.55 -12.58
CA ASP A 43 23.98 -22.57 -11.27
C ASP A 43 22.66 -23.34 -11.20
N GLY A 44 22.38 -24.21 -12.17
CA GLY A 44 21.18 -25.07 -12.19
C GLY A 44 19.91 -24.36 -12.65
N LEU A 45 20.04 -23.17 -13.24
CA LEU A 45 18.96 -22.47 -13.91
C LEU A 45 18.54 -23.21 -15.19
N VAL A 46 17.24 -23.24 -15.49
CA VAL A 46 16.74 -23.77 -16.77
C VAL A 46 15.99 -22.68 -17.50
N TYR A 47 16.38 -22.39 -18.73
CA TYR A 47 15.70 -21.42 -19.59
C TYR A 47 15.01 -22.11 -20.77
N ILE A 48 13.81 -21.64 -21.08
CA ILE A 48 13.00 -22.11 -22.21
C ILE A 48 12.47 -20.87 -22.94
N GLY A 49 12.97 -20.57 -24.14
CA GLY A 49 12.51 -19.41 -24.87
C GLY A 49 13.40 -19.02 -26.04
N GLU A 50 13.11 -17.84 -26.59
CA GLU A 50 13.88 -17.21 -27.65
C GLU A 50 15.29 -16.82 -27.15
N MET A 51 16.26 -16.87 -28.07
CA MET A 51 17.67 -16.57 -27.82
C MET A 51 18.24 -15.80 -29.01
N GLU A 52 19.13 -14.84 -28.75
CA GLU A 52 19.87 -14.09 -29.75
C GLU A 52 21.31 -13.91 -29.26
N ASN A 53 22.30 -14.18 -30.12
CA ASN A 53 23.73 -14.06 -29.79
C ASN A 53 24.12 -14.77 -28.48
N GLU A 54 23.61 -15.99 -28.28
CA GLU A 54 23.80 -16.81 -27.06
C GLU A 54 23.17 -16.24 -25.78
N GLU A 55 22.50 -15.09 -25.85
CA GLU A 55 21.77 -14.46 -24.75
C GLU A 55 20.26 -14.69 -24.86
N ARG A 56 19.58 -14.63 -23.70
CA ARG A 56 18.10 -14.71 -23.65
C ARG A 56 17.53 -13.42 -24.24
N ASN A 57 16.73 -13.53 -25.28
CA ASN A 57 16.12 -12.39 -25.95
C ASN A 57 14.76 -12.78 -26.51
N GLY A 58 13.74 -11.91 -26.37
CA GLY A 58 12.36 -12.22 -26.72
C GLY A 58 11.59 -12.95 -25.62
N LEU A 59 10.55 -13.70 -25.96
CA LEU A 59 9.71 -14.38 -24.97
C LEU A 59 10.38 -15.63 -24.39
N GLY A 60 10.30 -15.80 -23.06
CA GLY A 60 10.89 -16.95 -22.41
C GLY A 60 10.50 -17.16 -20.95
N ILE A 61 10.86 -18.34 -20.46
CA ILE A 61 10.63 -18.85 -19.11
C ILE A 61 11.98 -19.20 -18.48
N LEU A 62 12.27 -18.66 -17.31
CA LEU A 62 13.40 -19.04 -16.47
C LEU A 62 12.91 -19.78 -15.23
N ILE A 63 13.41 -20.98 -15.02
CA ILE A 63 13.14 -21.81 -13.85
C ILE A 63 14.36 -21.76 -12.95
N TYR A 64 14.15 -21.35 -11.70
CA TYR A 64 15.18 -21.23 -10.68
C TYR A 64 15.38 -22.57 -9.93
N PRO A 65 16.56 -22.82 -9.33
CA PRO A 65 16.82 -24.04 -8.56
C PRO A 65 15.86 -24.26 -7.38
N ASN A 66 15.31 -23.19 -6.82
CA ASN A 66 14.30 -23.25 -5.76
C ASN A 66 12.89 -23.59 -6.27
N GLY A 67 12.72 -23.81 -7.57
CA GLY A 67 11.44 -24.08 -8.24
C GLY A 67 10.64 -22.86 -8.64
N SER A 68 11.08 -21.63 -8.31
CA SER A 68 10.42 -20.41 -8.77
C SER A 68 10.52 -20.28 -10.30
N ILE A 69 9.54 -19.63 -10.92
CA ILE A 69 9.42 -19.51 -12.38
C ILE A 69 9.19 -18.06 -12.77
N LEU A 70 10.08 -17.49 -13.59
CA LEU A 70 9.94 -16.16 -14.20
C LEU A 70 9.56 -16.29 -15.67
N LYS A 71 8.41 -15.73 -16.05
CA LYS A 71 7.88 -15.73 -17.41
C LYS A 71 7.79 -14.30 -17.92
N GLY A 72 8.17 -14.06 -19.17
CA GLY A 72 7.97 -12.77 -19.82
C GLY A 72 8.98 -12.50 -20.93
N ASN A 73 9.18 -11.23 -21.22
CA ASN A 73 10.11 -10.79 -22.25
C ASN A 73 11.53 -10.60 -21.69
N TRP A 74 12.53 -10.91 -22.51
CA TRP A 74 13.95 -10.88 -22.20
C TRP A 74 14.66 -9.96 -23.19
N ILE A 75 15.62 -9.18 -22.71
CA ILE A 75 16.50 -8.33 -23.52
C ILE A 75 17.91 -8.50 -22.97
N ASN A 76 18.84 -8.94 -23.80
CA ASN A 76 20.26 -9.14 -23.46
C ASN A 76 20.45 -9.90 -22.14
N GLY A 77 19.77 -11.06 -22.03
CA GLY A 77 19.88 -11.92 -20.87
C GLY A 77 19.10 -11.45 -19.64
N ARG A 78 18.32 -10.36 -19.69
CA ARG A 78 17.59 -9.82 -18.55
C ARG A 78 16.09 -9.69 -18.81
N ALA A 79 15.27 -10.03 -17.83
CA ALA A 79 13.83 -9.83 -17.88
C ALA A 79 13.51 -8.33 -17.98
N ASN A 80 12.66 -7.98 -18.95
CA ASN A 80 12.28 -6.62 -19.28
C ASN A 80 10.85 -6.58 -19.85
N GLY A 81 10.02 -5.66 -19.35
CA GLY A 81 8.62 -5.50 -19.71
C GLY A 81 7.69 -6.21 -18.73
N ILE A 82 6.47 -6.55 -19.18
CA ILE A 82 5.50 -7.26 -18.35
C ILE A 82 5.97 -8.70 -18.15
N CYS A 83 6.15 -9.09 -16.89
CA CYS A 83 6.61 -10.40 -16.48
C CYS A 83 5.76 -10.93 -15.32
N ARG A 84 5.82 -12.24 -15.12
CA ARG A 84 5.21 -12.94 -13.99
C ARG A 84 6.25 -13.80 -13.30
N LEU A 85 6.50 -13.54 -12.02
CA LEU A 85 7.38 -14.33 -11.16
C LEU A 85 6.52 -15.17 -10.20
N GLU A 86 6.48 -16.47 -10.41
CA GLU A 86 5.76 -17.44 -9.59
C GLU A 86 6.73 -18.02 -8.54
N TYR A 87 6.43 -17.81 -7.26
CA TYR A 87 7.17 -18.40 -6.15
C TYR A 87 6.59 -19.76 -5.75
N SER A 88 5.27 -19.91 -5.85
CA SER A 88 4.49 -21.14 -5.65
C SER A 88 3.26 -21.10 -6.55
N GLN A 89 2.35 -22.08 -6.41
CA GLN A 89 1.07 -22.09 -7.13
C GLN A 89 0.14 -20.93 -6.74
N ASP A 90 0.30 -20.38 -5.54
CA ASP A 90 -0.59 -19.39 -4.92
C ASP A 90 0.12 -18.11 -4.48
N GLU A 91 1.41 -17.96 -4.80
CA GLU A 91 2.22 -16.76 -4.54
C GLU A 91 2.98 -16.34 -5.80
N TYR A 92 2.71 -15.12 -6.29
CA TYR A 92 3.36 -14.59 -7.47
C TYR A 92 3.35 -13.05 -7.50
N TYR A 93 4.32 -12.50 -8.20
CA TYR A 93 4.32 -11.12 -8.68
C TYR A 93 3.96 -11.10 -10.17
N GLU A 94 3.17 -10.13 -10.59
CA GLU A 94 2.87 -9.86 -12.00
C GLU A 94 2.89 -8.36 -12.26
N GLY A 95 3.76 -7.91 -13.15
CA GLY A 95 3.96 -6.47 -13.37
C GLY A 95 5.16 -6.17 -14.23
N ASN A 96 5.52 -4.90 -14.30
CA ASN A 96 6.66 -4.47 -15.11
C ASN A 96 7.99 -4.77 -14.40
N ILE A 97 8.91 -5.37 -15.14
CA ILE A 97 10.27 -5.68 -14.72
C ILE A 97 11.23 -4.94 -15.66
N VAL A 98 12.28 -4.34 -15.11
CA VAL A 98 13.36 -3.72 -15.88
C VAL A 98 14.68 -4.24 -15.35
N ASN A 99 15.50 -4.82 -16.21
CA ASN A 99 16.80 -5.40 -15.84
C ASN A 99 16.70 -6.37 -14.63
N ASN A 100 15.72 -7.28 -14.65
CA ASN A 100 15.42 -8.23 -13.57
C ASN A 100 14.92 -7.60 -12.24
N ARG A 101 14.51 -6.33 -12.23
CA ARG A 101 13.96 -5.67 -11.03
C ARG A 101 12.52 -5.23 -11.27
N PHE A 102 11.66 -5.40 -10.26
CA PHE A 102 10.31 -4.85 -10.30
C PHE A 102 10.40 -3.32 -10.38
N GLN A 103 9.70 -2.75 -11.36
CA GLN A 103 9.77 -1.34 -11.72
C GLN A 103 8.43 -0.89 -12.29
N GLY A 104 7.90 0.26 -11.87
CA GLY A 104 6.58 0.72 -12.31
C GLY A 104 5.46 -0.14 -11.73
N TYR A 105 4.31 -0.20 -12.39
CA TYR A 105 3.14 -0.88 -11.82
C TYR A 105 3.30 -2.41 -11.77
N GLY A 106 2.83 -3.01 -10.67
CA GLY A 106 2.70 -4.46 -10.52
C GLY A 106 1.84 -4.89 -9.34
N GLU A 107 1.39 -6.13 -9.39
CA GLU A 107 0.54 -6.78 -8.40
C GLU A 107 1.28 -7.95 -7.75
N TYR A 108 1.17 -8.06 -6.43
CA TYR A 108 1.71 -9.16 -5.64
C TYR A 108 0.59 -9.90 -4.95
N ILE A 109 0.50 -11.20 -5.26
CA ILE A 109 -0.51 -12.13 -4.79
C ILE A 109 0.19 -13.14 -3.87
N LYS A 110 -0.43 -13.45 -2.73
CA LYS A 110 0.02 -14.47 -1.78
C LYS A 110 -1.18 -15.23 -1.23
N ASN A 111 -1.11 -16.56 -1.17
CA ASN A 111 -2.23 -17.44 -0.82
C ASN A 111 -3.49 -17.12 -1.63
N ASN A 112 -3.34 -16.90 -2.94
CA ASN A 112 -4.40 -16.49 -3.88
C ASN A 112 -5.15 -15.20 -3.50
N THR A 113 -4.57 -14.37 -2.63
CA THR A 113 -5.12 -13.09 -2.22
C THR A 113 -4.21 -11.95 -2.69
N LEU A 114 -4.79 -10.87 -3.22
CA LEU A 114 -4.04 -9.66 -3.51
C LEU A 114 -3.48 -9.08 -2.21
N VAL A 115 -2.16 -8.93 -2.13
CA VAL A 115 -1.47 -8.31 -0.98
C VAL A 115 -1.07 -6.89 -1.28
N TYR A 116 -0.66 -6.61 -2.51
CA TYR A 116 -0.28 -5.28 -2.95
C TYR A 116 -0.54 -5.08 -4.43
N LYS A 117 -0.99 -3.89 -4.80
CA LYS A 117 -0.94 -3.40 -6.18
C LYS A 117 -0.51 -1.94 -6.16
N GLY A 118 0.36 -1.55 -7.07
CA GLY A 118 0.88 -0.20 -7.10
C GLY A 118 2.24 -0.13 -7.78
N GLU A 119 2.90 1.00 -7.59
CA GLU A 119 4.21 1.25 -8.15
C GLU A 119 5.32 0.51 -7.39
N TRP A 120 6.32 0.06 -8.14
CA TRP A 120 7.52 -0.59 -7.65
C TRP A 120 8.74 0.18 -8.16
N GLU A 121 9.78 0.24 -7.33
CA GLU A 121 11.08 0.74 -7.72
C GLU A 121 12.15 -0.17 -7.13
N ASN A 122 13.01 -0.74 -7.99
CA ASN A 122 14.11 -1.59 -7.54
C ASN A 122 13.69 -2.74 -6.59
N ASN A 123 12.56 -3.41 -6.88
CA ASN A 123 11.97 -4.47 -6.05
C ASN A 123 11.30 -4.02 -4.74
N GLU A 124 11.21 -2.72 -4.48
CA GLU A 124 10.53 -2.17 -3.31
C GLU A 124 9.22 -1.48 -3.72
N LYS A 125 8.22 -1.49 -2.84
CA LYS A 125 7.00 -0.67 -3.04
C LYS A 125 7.42 0.79 -3.08
N HIS A 126 6.94 1.53 -4.07
CA HIS A 126 7.23 2.93 -4.27
C HIS A 126 5.97 3.63 -4.79
N GLY A 127 5.97 4.96 -4.84
CA GLY A 127 4.89 5.73 -5.46
C GLY A 127 3.53 5.41 -4.85
N TYR A 128 2.46 5.49 -5.63
CA TYR A 128 1.13 5.20 -5.12
C TYR A 128 0.81 3.69 -5.15
N GLY A 129 0.15 3.20 -4.10
CA GLY A 129 -0.30 1.81 -4.07
C GLY A 129 -1.40 1.51 -3.04
N GLU A 130 -1.93 0.29 -3.14
CA GLU A 130 -2.89 -0.30 -2.22
C GLU A 130 -2.28 -1.57 -1.60
N GLU A 131 -2.25 -1.64 -0.27
CA GLU A 131 -1.80 -2.79 0.51
C GLU A 131 -2.97 -3.39 1.29
N TYR A 132 -3.09 -4.71 1.22
CA TYR A 132 -4.15 -5.50 1.86
C TYR A 132 -3.51 -6.40 2.91
N MET A 133 -3.81 -6.14 4.18
CA MET A 133 -3.22 -6.84 5.31
C MET A 133 -4.01 -8.09 5.66
N LYS A 134 -3.33 -9.06 6.29
CA LYS A 134 -3.91 -10.36 6.66
C LYS A 134 -5.10 -10.24 7.63
N ASP A 135 -5.13 -9.18 8.45
CA ASP A 135 -6.21 -8.91 9.39
C ASP A 135 -7.45 -8.28 8.73
N GLY A 136 -7.39 -7.98 7.42
CA GLY A 136 -8.44 -7.29 6.68
C GLY A 136 -8.31 -5.77 6.66
N SER A 137 -7.26 -5.21 7.29
CA SER A 137 -6.95 -3.80 7.17
C SER A 137 -6.44 -3.48 5.76
N ILE A 138 -6.70 -2.26 5.28
CA ILE A 138 -6.32 -1.78 3.95
C ILE A 138 -5.59 -0.45 4.08
N TYR A 139 -4.47 -0.30 3.38
CA TYR A 139 -3.81 0.98 3.20
C TYR A 139 -3.86 1.39 1.73
N CYS A 140 -4.08 2.67 1.47
CA CYS A 140 -4.07 3.27 0.15
C CYS A 140 -3.35 4.61 0.21
N GLY A 141 -2.21 4.77 -0.45
CA GLY A 141 -1.39 5.97 -0.35
C GLY A 141 0.00 5.79 -0.91
N ASN A 142 0.90 6.73 -0.57
CA ASN A 142 2.25 6.72 -1.10
C ASN A 142 3.19 5.80 -0.31
N PHE A 143 4.13 5.20 -1.05
CA PHE A 143 5.21 4.38 -0.54
C PHE A 143 6.56 4.96 -0.95
N SER A 144 7.55 4.83 -0.07
CA SER A 144 8.96 5.10 -0.35
C SER A 144 9.80 4.01 0.28
N ARG A 145 10.60 3.32 -0.54
CA ARG A 145 11.48 2.22 -0.11
C ARG A 145 10.76 1.16 0.73
N GLY A 146 9.59 0.75 0.27
CA GLY A 146 8.76 -0.26 0.94
C GLY A 146 7.96 0.26 2.15
N MET A 147 8.13 1.52 2.56
CA MET A 147 7.42 2.09 3.71
C MET A 147 6.32 3.05 3.28
N ARG A 148 5.21 3.09 4.01
CA ARG A 148 4.15 4.11 3.84
C ARG A 148 4.72 5.47 4.22
N GLU A 149 4.56 6.44 3.35
CA GLU A 149 5.16 7.77 3.44
C GLU A 149 4.20 8.80 2.84
N GLY A 150 4.20 10.05 3.31
CA GLY A 150 3.33 11.10 2.78
C GLY A 150 1.85 10.82 3.00
N ASP A 151 0.98 11.35 2.14
CA ASP A 151 -0.47 11.23 2.32
C ASP A 151 -0.98 9.80 2.05
N GLY A 152 -1.89 9.33 2.90
CA GLY A 152 -2.57 8.05 2.71
C GLY A 152 -3.84 7.91 3.53
N VAL A 153 -4.56 6.81 3.25
CA VAL A 153 -5.75 6.38 3.95
C VAL A 153 -5.52 4.97 4.48
N TYR A 154 -5.79 4.78 5.76
CA TYR A 154 -5.73 3.48 6.43
C TYR A 154 -7.12 3.12 6.94
N LEU A 155 -7.69 2.03 6.45
CA LEU A 155 -8.90 1.43 6.97
C LEU A 155 -8.51 0.22 7.81
N SER A 156 -8.80 0.27 9.10
CA SER A 156 -8.56 -0.86 9.99
C SER A 156 -9.64 -1.92 9.84
N SER A 157 -9.28 -3.16 10.15
CA SER A 157 -10.19 -4.31 10.23
C SER A 157 -11.36 -4.13 11.21
N ASN A 158 -11.22 -3.24 12.21
CA ASN A 158 -12.28 -2.91 13.16
C ASN A 158 -13.29 -1.86 12.65
N GLY A 159 -13.05 -1.28 11.47
CA GLY A 159 -13.90 -0.25 10.84
C GLY A 159 -13.47 1.19 11.10
N SER A 160 -12.45 1.43 11.93
CA SER A 160 -11.86 2.76 12.11
C SER A 160 -11.05 3.17 10.87
N LYS A 161 -11.06 4.46 10.53
CA LYS A 161 -10.39 5.02 9.35
C LYS A 161 -9.46 6.15 9.76
N TYR A 162 -8.22 6.13 9.29
CA TYR A 162 -7.31 7.26 9.30
C TYR A 162 -7.13 7.82 7.90
N GLN A 163 -7.03 9.13 7.78
CA GLN A 163 -6.67 9.84 6.55
C GLN A 163 -5.73 10.98 6.91
N GLY A 164 -4.48 10.93 6.43
CA GLY A 164 -3.47 11.92 6.78
C GLY A 164 -2.06 11.48 6.39
N GLN A 165 -1.08 12.09 7.04
CA GLN A 165 0.32 11.93 6.75
C GLN A 165 0.93 10.69 7.42
N PHE A 166 1.79 10.01 6.67
CA PHE A 166 2.58 8.88 7.11
C PHE A 166 4.06 9.17 7.00
N LYS A 167 4.83 8.63 7.94
CA LYS A 167 6.29 8.63 7.91
C LYS A 167 6.80 7.30 8.43
N CYS A 168 7.62 6.61 7.65
CA CYS A 168 8.19 5.31 8.04
C CYS A 168 7.13 4.33 8.58
N ASN A 169 6.01 4.16 7.88
CA ASN A 169 4.85 3.32 8.26
C ASN A 169 3.99 3.80 9.44
N LYS A 170 4.25 4.98 10.01
CA LYS A 170 3.49 5.51 11.15
C LYS A 170 2.65 6.72 10.74
N MET A 171 1.50 6.90 11.37
CA MET A 171 0.75 8.16 11.29
C MET A 171 1.59 9.25 11.97
N ASP A 172 2.01 10.26 11.20
CA ASP A 172 2.96 11.28 11.63
C ASP A 172 2.76 12.55 10.81
N GLY A 173 2.41 13.65 11.48
CA GLY A 173 1.95 14.90 10.86
C GLY A 173 0.45 15.12 11.05
N GLU A 174 -0.17 15.89 10.15
CA GLU A 174 -1.59 16.22 10.22
C GLU A 174 -2.47 15.08 9.69
N GLY A 175 -3.61 14.84 10.34
CA GLY A 175 -4.56 13.83 9.88
C GLY A 175 -5.93 13.89 10.55
N MET A 176 -6.80 13.00 10.08
CA MET A 176 -8.13 12.76 10.62
C MET A 176 -8.31 11.28 10.94
N MET A 177 -8.71 10.99 12.18
CA MET A 177 -9.08 9.66 12.63
C MET A 177 -10.59 9.60 12.86
N PHE A 178 -11.23 8.55 12.39
CA PHE A 178 -12.64 8.23 12.58
C PHE A 178 -12.72 6.87 13.25
N TRP A 179 -13.37 6.79 14.41
CA TRP A 179 -13.57 5.54 15.12
C TRP A 179 -14.97 4.98 14.88
N ARG A 180 -15.12 3.68 15.13
CA ARG A 180 -16.39 2.95 14.95
C ARG A 180 -17.51 3.46 15.85
N ASP A 181 -17.18 3.99 17.03
CA ASP A 181 -18.16 4.54 17.97
C ASP A 181 -18.75 5.89 17.52
N GLY A 182 -18.26 6.45 16.40
CA GLY A 182 -18.70 7.74 15.87
C GLY A 182 -17.85 8.91 16.34
N SER A 183 -16.90 8.70 17.25
CA SER A 183 -15.93 9.73 17.59
C SER A 183 -14.99 10.01 16.42
N CYS A 184 -14.45 11.23 16.38
CA CYS A 184 -13.43 11.60 15.40
C CYS A 184 -12.40 12.57 16.00
N TYR A 185 -11.21 12.57 15.42
CA TYR A 185 -10.14 13.48 15.79
C TYR A 185 -9.55 14.09 14.52
N GLN A 186 -9.29 15.39 14.55
CA GLN A 186 -8.56 16.11 13.53
C GLN A 186 -7.42 16.88 14.18
N GLY A 187 -6.20 16.66 13.72
CA GLY A 187 -5.02 17.36 14.21
C GLY A 187 -3.75 16.54 14.05
N GLN A 188 -2.83 16.75 14.98
CA GLN A 188 -1.46 16.26 14.90
C GLN A 188 -1.30 14.85 15.45
N PHE A 189 -0.52 14.07 14.70
CA PHE A 189 -0.09 12.72 15.04
C PHE A 189 1.43 12.67 15.10
N GLN A 190 1.96 11.87 16.00
CA GLN A 190 3.37 11.54 16.07
C GLN A 190 3.51 10.07 16.43
N ASN A 191 4.25 9.30 15.62
CA ASN A 191 4.49 7.88 15.86
C ASN A 191 3.23 7.01 16.11
N ASN A 192 2.12 7.29 15.43
CA ASN A 192 0.78 6.68 15.61
C ASN A 192 -0.07 7.23 16.76
N ASP A 193 0.48 8.09 17.61
CA ASP A 193 -0.25 8.66 18.73
C ASP A 193 -0.72 10.08 18.42
N ILE A 194 -1.91 10.43 18.92
CA ILE A 194 -2.40 11.81 18.89
C ILE A 194 -1.49 12.66 19.79
N ASN A 195 -0.83 13.65 19.20
CA ASN A 195 0.18 14.48 19.85
C ASN A 195 0.20 15.87 19.22
N GLY A 196 0.15 16.90 20.05
CA GLY A 196 0.07 18.29 19.58
C GLY A 196 -1.36 18.82 19.59
N TYR A 197 -1.64 19.84 18.79
CA TYR A 197 -2.95 20.50 18.79
C TYR A 197 -3.96 19.76 17.92
N GLY A 198 -5.22 19.68 18.37
CA GLY A 198 -6.30 19.13 17.56
C GLY A 198 -7.68 19.29 18.18
N VAL A 199 -8.66 18.72 17.48
CA VAL A 199 -10.07 18.68 17.88
C VAL A 199 -10.51 17.23 17.95
N TYR A 200 -10.94 16.79 19.13
CA TYR A 200 -11.58 15.50 19.35
C TYR A 200 -13.09 15.71 19.52
N THR A 201 -13.89 15.11 18.65
CA THR A 201 -15.37 15.11 18.75
C THR A 201 -15.82 13.77 19.30
N TYR A 202 -16.58 13.82 20.40
CA TYR A 202 -17.16 12.67 21.07
C TYR A 202 -18.44 12.20 20.35
N PRO A 203 -18.89 10.94 20.56
CA PRO A 203 -20.08 10.42 19.91
C PRO A 203 -21.38 11.18 20.24
N ASP A 204 -21.43 11.86 21.38
CA ASP A 204 -22.57 12.68 21.82
C ASP A 204 -22.59 14.10 21.22
N GLY A 205 -21.60 14.45 20.39
CA GLY A 205 -21.43 15.77 19.80
C GLY A 205 -20.67 16.78 20.66
N SER A 206 -20.30 16.41 21.90
CA SER A 206 -19.32 17.17 22.67
C SER A 206 -17.99 17.21 21.91
N TYR A 207 -17.16 18.22 22.14
CA TYR A 207 -15.81 18.26 21.57
C TYR A 207 -14.80 18.88 22.51
N TYR A 208 -13.56 18.41 22.42
CA TYR A 208 -12.41 19.05 23.01
C TYR A 208 -11.53 19.63 21.90
N GLN A 209 -11.11 20.88 22.06
CA GLN A 209 -10.16 21.55 21.18
C GLN A 209 -8.99 22.04 22.03
N GLY A 210 -7.78 21.53 21.75
CA GLY A 210 -6.61 21.86 22.55
C GLY A 210 -5.44 20.94 22.28
N TYR A 211 -4.46 20.98 23.18
CA TYR A 211 -3.27 20.16 23.09
C TYR A 211 -3.50 18.75 23.63
N PHE A 212 -2.75 17.81 23.05
CA PHE A 212 -2.71 16.40 23.40
C PHE A 212 -1.27 15.92 23.56
N LEU A 213 -1.07 14.96 24.46
CA LEU A 213 0.17 14.22 24.64
C LEU A 213 -0.16 12.74 24.82
N ASN A 214 0.36 11.87 23.94
CA ASN A 214 0.13 10.43 23.94
C ASN A 214 -1.36 10.06 24.03
N GLY A 215 -2.20 10.73 23.23
CA GLY A 215 -3.63 10.48 23.18
C GLY A 215 -4.47 11.10 24.28
N LYS A 216 -3.87 11.77 25.26
CA LYS A 216 -4.58 12.41 26.37
C LYS A 216 -4.58 13.92 26.23
N ARG A 217 -5.65 14.58 26.69
CA ARG A 217 -5.71 16.05 26.79
C ARG A 217 -4.61 16.52 27.73
N ASN A 218 -3.78 17.44 27.25
CA ASN A 218 -2.61 17.92 27.97
C ASN A 218 -2.26 19.34 27.51
N GLY A 219 -2.02 20.28 28.42
CA GLY A 219 -1.84 21.70 28.12
C GLY A 219 -3.17 22.46 27.96
N LEU A 220 -3.12 23.62 27.30
CA LEU A 220 -4.28 24.48 27.11
C LEU A 220 -5.34 23.83 26.20
N GLY A 221 -6.61 23.92 26.61
CA GLY A 221 -7.74 23.44 25.83
C GLY A 221 -9.11 23.88 26.32
N SER A 222 -10.09 23.72 25.43
CA SER A 222 -11.51 23.96 25.63
C SER A 222 -12.29 22.67 25.48
N LEU A 223 -13.14 22.32 26.45
CA LEU A 223 -14.12 21.25 26.33
C LEU A 223 -15.51 21.88 26.26
N MET A 224 -16.20 21.67 25.14
CA MET A 224 -17.61 22.01 24.93
C MET A 224 -18.44 20.73 25.01
N ARG A 225 -19.34 20.64 25.99
CA ARG A 225 -20.27 19.52 26.13
C ARG A 225 -21.52 19.75 25.29
N TYR A 226 -22.19 18.66 24.92
CA TYR A 226 -23.44 18.71 24.12
C TYR A 226 -24.57 19.55 24.77
N ASP A 227 -24.53 19.72 26.10
CA ASP A 227 -25.48 20.54 26.87
C ASP A 227 -25.13 22.03 26.89
N GLY A 228 -24.08 22.45 26.17
CA GLY A 228 -23.59 23.81 26.10
C GLY A 228 -22.69 24.22 27.26
N PHE A 229 -22.36 23.29 28.18
CA PHE A 229 -21.36 23.56 29.21
C PHE A 229 -19.97 23.64 28.59
N GLU A 230 -19.29 24.76 28.83
CA GLU A 230 -17.93 25.00 28.35
C GLU A 230 -16.96 25.12 29.52
N VAL A 231 -15.80 24.47 29.41
CA VAL A 231 -14.69 24.64 30.33
C VAL A 231 -13.38 24.87 29.57
N ASN A 232 -12.70 25.95 29.92
CA ASN A 232 -11.45 26.40 29.31
C ASN A 232 -10.35 26.46 30.37
N GLY A 233 -9.16 25.95 30.04
CA GLY A 233 -8.00 26.02 30.93
C GLY A 233 -6.94 24.97 30.65
N GLU A 234 -6.15 24.65 31.66
CA GLU A 234 -5.05 23.70 31.58
C GLU A 234 -5.54 22.27 31.84
N TRP A 235 -4.98 21.33 31.09
CA TRP A 235 -5.25 19.90 31.21
C TRP A 235 -3.94 19.14 31.46
N GLU A 236 -3.99 18.10 32.29
CA GLU A 236 -2.86 17.18 32.45
C GLU A 236 -3.42 15.77 32.63
N ASP A 237 -3.02 14.85 31.75
CA ASP A 237 -3.49 13.46 31.74
C ASP A 237 -5.02 13.35 31.82
N ASP A 238 -5.72 14.08 30.95
CA ASP A 238 -7.19 14.17 30.87
C ASP A 238 -7.90 14.82 32.09
N LYS A 239 -7.16 15.35 33.06
CA LYS A 239 -7.72 16.08 34.21
C LYS A 239 -7.67 17.58 33.96
N PHE A 240 -8.79 18.25 34.23
CA PHE A 240 -8.89 19.70 34.13
C PHE A 240 -8.37 20.37 35.41
N TYR A 241 -7.53 21.40 35.25
CA TYR A 241 -7.04 22.24 36.32
C TYR A 241 -7.53 23.67 36.11
N LYS A 242 -8.29 24.16 37.10
CA LYS A 242 -8.73 25.55 37.15
C LYS A 242 -7.64 26.37 37.83
N ASN A 243 -7.06 27.32 37.10
CA ASN A 243 -6.25 28.39 37.71
C ASN A 243 -7.13 29.33 38.54
#